data_AF-A0A645EVS5-F1
#
_entry.id   AF-A0A645EVS5-F1
#
_cell.length_a   1.000
_cell.length_b   1.000
_cell.length_c   1.000
_cell.angle_alpha   90.00
_cell.angle_beta   90.00
_cell.angle_gamma   90.00
#
_symmetry.space_group_name_H-M   'P 1'
#
loop_
_entity.id
_entity.type
_entity.pdbx_description
1 polymer ?
#
loop_
_entity_poly.entity_id
_entity_poly.type
_entity_poly.pdbx_seq_one_letter_code
_entity_poly.pdbx_strand_id
1 'polypeptide(L)' 'MVGSVEKAVNKIVMEHQLFGFTRFMAHSSLGTVPHEMVLKSTELYAKQVIPEVKKRLGIT' A
#
# COMPACT_ATOMS: atom_id res chain seq x y z
N MET A 1 -3.61 0.25 -6.50
CA MET A 1 -2.17 0.08 -6.79
C MET A 1 -1.95 -1.30 -7.34
N VAL A 2 -1.01 -1.49 -8.27
CA VAL A 2 -0.73 -2.79 -8.90
C VAL A 2 0.77 -2.93 -9.07
N GLY A 3 1.33 -4.06 -8.65
CA GLY A 3 2.75 -4.38 -8.79
C GLY A 3 3.38 -4.97 -7.53
N SER A 4 4.71 -4.89 -7.44
CA SER A 4 5.48 -5.34 -6.27
C SER A 4 5.25 -4.45 -5.04
N VAL A 5 5.62 -4.96 -3.87
CA VAL A 5 5.62 -4.21 -2.60
C VAL A 5 6.41 -2.90 -2.73
N GLU A 6 7.61 -2.96 -3.30
CA GLU A 6 8.45 -1.77 -3.49
C GLU A 6 7.78 -0.72 -4.38
N LYS A 7 7.13 -1.14 -5.48
CA LYS A 7 6.42 -0.21 -6.37
C LYS A 7 5.24 0.45 -5.65
N ALA A 8 4.53 -0.30 -4.80
CA ALA A 8 3.45 0.25 -3.98
C ALA A 8 3.99 1.28 -2.96
N VAL A 9 5.05 0.94 -2.22
CA VAL A 9 5.71 1.85 -1.26
C VAL A 9 6.15 3.15 -1.95
N ASN A 10 6.92 3.04 -3.04
CA ASN A 10 7.46 4.20 -3.75
C ASN A 10 6.35 5.15 -4.19
N LYS A 11 5.25 4.60 -4.71
CA LYS A 11 4.15 5.42 -5.20
C LYS A 11 3.34 6.06 -4.06
N ILE A 12 3.10 5.38 -2.94
CA ILE A 12 2.44 6.00 -1.78
C ILE A 12 3.27 7.16 -1.23
N VAL A 13 4.59 6.97 -1.07
CA VAL A 13 5.50 8.01 -0.57
C VAL A 13 5.53 9.20 -1.52
N MET A 14 5.65 8.94 -2.83
CA MET A 14 5.62 9.99 -3.85
C MET A 14 4.30 10.77 -3.83
N GLU A 15 3.15 10.09 -3.79
CA GLU A 15 1.83 10.74 -3.73
C GLU A 15 1.64 11.56 -2.45
N HIS A 16 2.15 11.08 -1.31
CA HIS A 16 2.17 11.85 -0.07
C HIS A 16 3.02 13.12 -0.20
N GLN A 17 4.22 13.03 -0.79
CA GLN A 17 5.10 14.20 -0.99
C GLN A 17 4.51 15.22 -1.96
N LEU A 18 3.80 14.77 -3.00
CA LEU A 18 3.19 15.64 -3.99
C LEU A 18 1.94 16.36 -3.46
N PHE A 19 1.11 15.68 -2.67
CA PHE A 19 -0.23 16.18 -2.33
C PHE A 19 -0.45 16.41 -0.83
N GLY A 20 0.44 15.93 0.04
CA GLY A 20 0.32 16.09 1.49
C GLY A 20 -0.79 15.26 2.14
N PHE A 21 -1.31 14.23 1.48
CA PHE A 21 -2.40 13.42 2.04
C PHE A 21 -1.96 12.66 3.29
N THR A 22 -2.73 12.77 4.37
CA THR A 22 -2.46 12.10 5.65
C THR A 22 -3.10 10.72 5.77
N ARG A 23 -3.92 10.33 4.79
CA ARG A 23 -4.62 9.05 4.75
C ARG A 23 -4.57 8.46 3.35
N PHE A 24 -4.20 7.18 3.28
CA PHE A 24 -4.25 6.38 2.06
C PHE A 24 -5.27 5.25 2.24
N MET A 25 -6.13 5.07 1.24
CA MET A 25 -7.13 3.99 1.20
C MET A 25 -6.97 3.21 -0.10
N ALA A 26 -6.93 1.89 -0.01
CA ALA A 26 -6.84 1.00 -1.16
C ALA A 26 -8.03 0.04 -1.18
N HIS A 27 -8.61 -0.13 -2.38
CA HIS A 27 -9.60 -1.16 -2.64
C HIS A 27 -8.90 -2.36 -3.27
N SER A 28 -8.86 -3.49 -2.56
CA SER A 28 -8.09 -4.68 -2.95
C SER A 28 -8.91 -5.75 -3.69
N SER A 29 -10.23 -5.77 -3.51
CA SER A 29 -11.14 -6.71 -4.16
C SER A 29 -11.91 -6.01 -5.28
N LEU A 30 -11.59 -6.32 -6.53
CA LEU A 30 -12.29 -5.78 -7.70
C LEU A 30 -12.87 -6.92 -8.54
N GLY A 31 -14.19 -7.08 -8.51
CA GLY A 31 -14.88 -8.12 -9.29
C GLY A 31 -14.56 -9.53 -8.77
N THR A 32 -14.06 -10.40 -9.66
CA THR A 32 -13.89 -11.85 -9.42
C THR A 32 -12.48 -12.24 -8.95
N VAL A 33 -11.79 -11.38 -8.19
CA VAL A 33 -10.48 -11.73 -7.64
C VAL A 33 -10.65 -12.90 -6.65
N PRO A 34 -9.91 -14.01 -6.82
CA PRO A 34 -9.92 -15.12 -5.87
C PRO A 34 -9.61 -14.66 -4.44
N HIS A 35 -10.36 -15.21 -3.48
CA HIS A 35 -10.34 -14.76 -2.09
C HIS A 35 -8.93 -14.86 -1.47
N GLU A 36 -8.22 -15.94 -1.75
CA GLU A 36 -6.85 -16.18 -1.30
C GLU A 36 -5.86 -15.11 -1.79
N MET A 37 -6.07 -14.56 -2.99
CA MET A 37 -5.23 -13.47 -3.50
C MET A 37 -5.54 -12.15 -2.79
N VAL A 38 -6.81 -11.89 -2.47
CA VAL A 38 -7.18 -10.72 -1.65
C VAL A 38 -6.55 -10.81 -0.26
N LEU A 39 -6.62 -11.97 0.40
CA LEU A 39 -6.00 -12.19 1.70
C LEU A 39 -4.48 -12.00 1.65
N LYS A 40 -3.82 -12.60 0.66
CA LYS A 40 -2.36 -12.44 0.46
C LYS A 40 -1.97 -10.99 0.20
N SER A 41 -2.75 -10.25 -0.60
CA SER A 41 -2.52 -8.82 -0.85
C SER A 41 -2.65 -8.00 0.43
N THR A 42 -3.70 -8.26 1.23
CA THR A 42 -3.90 -7.60 2.53
C THR A 42 -2.76 -7.91 3.50
N GLU A 43 -2.28 -9.15 3.56
CA GLU A 43 -1.14 -9.53 4.41
C GLU A 43 0.16 -8.81 4.00
N LEU A 44 0.48 -8.80 2.71
CA LEU A 44 1.65 -8.08 2.18
C LEU A 44 1.57 -6.58 2.46
N TYR A 45 0.38 -6.00 2.27
CA TYR A 45 0.15 -4.59 2.56
C TYR A 45 0.40 -4.28 4.04
N ALA A 46 -0.17 -5.07 4.95
CA ALA A 46 -0.03 -4.88 6.39
C ALA A 46 1.40 -5.11 6.89
N LYS A 47 2.07 -6.18 6.44
CA LYS A 47 3.40 -6.58 6.96
C LYS A 47 4.57 -5.85 6.30
N GLN A 48 4.44 -5.43 5.04
CA GLN A 48 5.57 -4.88 4.29
C GLN A 48 5.34 -3.45 3.82
N VAL A 49 4.17 -3.13 3.27
CA VAL A 49 3.94 -1.79 2.70
C VAL A 49 3.77 -0.73 3.79
N ILE A 50 2.87 -0.95 4.76
CA ILE A 50 2.61 0.05 5.83
C ILE A 50 3.88 0.40 6.60
N PRO A 51 4.68 -0.57 7.13
CA PRO A 51 5.85 -0.22 7.93
C PRO A 51 6.91 0.53 7.13
N GLU A 52 7.14 0.15 5.87
CA GLU A 52 8.14 0.79 5.03
C GLU A 52 7.72 2.21 4.61
N VAL A 53 6.44 2.45 4.30
CA VAL A 53 5.92 3.80 4.04
C VAL A 53 6.10 4.69 5.27
N LYS A 54 5.69 4.19 6.44
CA LYS A 54 5.85 4.89 7.73
C LYS A 54 7.30 5.27 8.00
N LYS A 55 8.22 4.31 7.82
CA LYS A 55 9.67 4.51 7.95
C LYS A 55 10.18 5.62 7.03
N ARG A 56 9.79 5.61 5.75
CA ARG A 56 10.27 6.61 4.76
C ARG A 56 9.71 8.01 4.99
N LEU A 57 8.50 8.10 5.56
CA LEU A 57 7.87 9.37 5.90
C LEU A 57 8.20 9.85 7.32
N GLY A 58 8.88 9.03 8.13
CA GLY A 58 9.25 9.38 9.50
C GLY A 58 8.06 9.47 10.46
N ILE A 59 7.02 8.66 10.25
CA ILE A 59 5.77 8.67 11.05
C ILE A 59 5.54 7.31 11.69
N THR A 60 5.22 7.29 12.99
CA THR A 60 5.08 6.09 13.83
C THR A 60 3.77 5.33 13.61
#